data_AF-A0A8B6CXA3-F1
#
_entry.id   AF-A0A8B6CXA3-F1
#
_cell.length_a   1.000
_cell.length_b   1.000
_cell.length_c   1.000
_cell.angle_alpha   90.00
_cell.angle_beta   90.00
_cell.angle_gamma   90.00
#
_symmetry.space_group_name_H-M   'P 1'
#
loop_
_entity.id
_entity.type
_entity.pdbx_description
1 polymer ?
#
loop_
_entity_poly.entity_id
_entity_poly.type
_entity_poly.pdbx_seq_one_letter_code
_entity_poly.pdbx_strand_id
1 'polypeptide(L)'
;MNRHQVLTGACNPGDQCYAVGSVEGIHFTAYAAGCDIVILASDFQRVQIIPGVTHGNIKVNCIDCSTDSGKIAASYKSKVYIFEPTPLLHHESTHEEDECTIHPHVIMTS
;
A
#
# COMPACT_ATOMS: atom_id res chain seq x y z
N MET A 1 20.50 27.15 13.69
CA MET A 1 19.86 25.82 13.67
C MET A 1 19.64 25.46 12.21
N ASN A 2 20.44 24.54 11.66
CA ASN A 2 20.29 24.14 10.26
C ASN A 2 19.01 23.33 10.13
N ARG A 3 18.02 23.85 9.40
CA ARG A 3 16.78 23.13 9.12
C ARG A 3 17.12 21.97 8.19
N HIS A 4 17.23 20.78 8.77
CA HIS A 4 17.23 19.56 7.99
C HIS A 4 15.78 19.31 7.61
N GLN A 5 15.50 19.26 6.31
CA GLN A 5 14.16 18.95 5.85
C GLN A 5 13.89 17.48 6.18
N VAL A 6 12.85 17.23 6.97
CA VAL A 6 12.35 15.87 7.18
C VAL A 6 11.36 15.58 6.06
N LEU A 7 11.79 14.78 5.08
CA LEU A 7 10.89 14.23 4.06
C LEU A 7 10.09 13.10 4.70
N THR A 8 8.87 13.39 5.14
CA THR A 8 7.92 12.39 5.63
C THR A 8 7.46 11.51 4.47
N GLY A 9 7.42 10.19 4.67
CA GLY A 9 6.97 9.23 3.65
C GLY A 9 8.08 8.56 2.85
N ALA A 10 9.35 8.75 3.23
CA ALA A 10 10.46 7.97 2.69
C ALA A 10 10.33 6.49 3.08
N CYS A 11 10.81 5.60 2.21
CA CYS A 11 10.88 4.17 2.49
C CYS A 11 11.81 3.90 3.68
N ASN A 12 11.44 2.93 4.50
CA ASN A 12 12.26 2.47 5.61
C ASN A 12 13.63 1.99 5.11
N PRO A 13 14.71 2.24 5.87
CA PRO A 13 16.01 1.69 5.54
C PRO A 13 16.03 0.18 5.82
N GLY A 14 16.77 -0.55 4.99
CA GLY A 14 16.94 -1.99 5.06
C GLY A 14 16.50 -2.70 3.78
N ASP A 15 16.71 -4.01 3.73
CA ASP A 15 16.24 -4.85 2.64
C ASP A 15 14.74 -5.13 2.77
N GLN A 16 14.08 -5.46 1.66
CA GLN A 16 12.66 -5.87 1.63
C GLN A 16 11.69 -4.86 2.27
N CYS A 17 12.00 -3.57 2.21
CA CYS A 17 11.11 -2.51 2.69
C CYS A 17 10.07 -2.07 1.63
N TYR A 18 10.07 -2.71 0.46
CA TYR A 18 9.05 -2.56 -0.57
C TYR A 18 8.85 -3.87 -1.33
N ALA A 19 7.69 -4.02 -1.95
CA ALA A 19 7.37 -5.12 -2.84
C ALA A 19 6.35 -4.69 -3.90
N VAL A 20 6.33 -5.41 -5.02
CA VAL A 20 5.38 -5.20 -6.12
C VAL A 20 4.38 -6.34 -6.11
N GLY A 21 3.09 -6.00 -6.08
CA GLY A 21 1.99 -6.95 -6.16
C GLY A 21 1.14 -6.72 -7.39
N SER A 22 0.11 -7.54 -7.55
CA SER A 22 -0.90 -7.36 -8.60
C SER A 22 -2.27 -7.79 -8.11
N VAL A 23 -3.29 -7.01 -8.45
CA VAL A 23 -4.70 -7.35 -8.27
C VAL A 23 -5.33 -7.33 -9.66
N GLU A 24 -5.90 -8.45 -10.08
CA GLU A 24 -6.55 -8.57 -11.41
C GLU A 24 -5.62 -8.16 -12.58
N GLY A 25 -4.31 -8.37 -12.44
CA GLY A 25 -3.30 -8.00 -13.44
C GLY A 25 -2.85 -6.54 -13.38
N ILE A 26 -3.44 -5.71 -12.51
CA ILE A 26 -3.02 -4.33 -12.27
C ILE A 26 -1.92 -4.31 -11.21
N HIS A 27 -0.75 -3.81 -11.56
CA HIS A 27 0.39 -3.73 -10.64
C HIS A 27 0.26 -2.59 -9.63
N PHE A 28 0.72 -2.85 -8.42
CA PHE A 28 0.89 -1.84 -7.37
C PHE A 28 2.24 -2.03 -6.68
N THR A 29 2.76 -0.96 -6.10
CA THR A 29 3.96 -1.00 -5.24
C THR A 29 3.55 -0.71 -3.81
N ALA A 30 3.83 -1.62 -2.89
CA ALA A 30 3.69 -1.36 -1.45
C ALA A 30 5.08 -1.12 -0.84
N TYR A 31 5.20 -0.11 0.03
CA TYR A 31 6.44 0.13 0.76
C TYR A 31 6.19 0.60 2.19
N ALA A 32 7.18 0.32 3.04
CA ALA A 32 7.16 0.62 4.46
C ALA A 32 7.60 2.07 4.69
N ALA A 33 6.78 2.90 5.33
CA ALA A 33 7.12 4.27 5.70
C ALA A 33 6.94 4.46 7.21
N GLY A 34 8.03 4.29 7.97
CA GLY A 34 7.96 4.22 9.42
C GLY A 34 7.12 3.01 9.87
N CYS A 35 6.00 3.28 10.53
CA CYS A 35 5.02 2.27 10.94
C CYS A 35 3.88 2.07 9.93
N ASP A 36 3.81 2.88 8.88
CA ASP A 36 2.74 2.82 7.90
C ASP A 36 3.16 1.97 6.68
N ILE A 37 2.18 1.43 5.98
CA ILE A 37 2.36 0.84 4.66
C ILE A 37 1.73 1.78 3.64
N VAL A 38 2.52 2.23 2.68
CA VAL A 38 2.07 3.10 1.60
C VAL A 38 1.94 2.28 0.34
N ILE A 39 0.78 2.39 -0.33
CA ILE A 39 0.48 1.68 -1.58
C ILE A 39 0.41 2.72 -2.70
N LEU A 40 1.20 2.46 -3.73
CA LEU A 40 1.29 3.28 -4.94
C LEU A 40 0.71 2.49 -6.12
N ALA A 41 0.03 3.21 -7.01
CA ALA A 41 -0.33 2.71 -8.33
C ALA A 41 0.94 2.51 -9.19
N SER A 42 0.78 1.88 -10.36
CA SER A 42 1.87 1.63 -11.31
C SER A 42 2.58 2.90 -11.80
N ASP A 43 1.91 4.05 -11.74
CA ASP A 43 2.45 5.38 -12.08
C ASP A 43 3.06 6.11 -10.88
N PHE A 44 3.27 5.39 -9.76
CA PHE A 44 3.76 5.90 -8.47
C PHE A 44 2.85 6.95 -7.81
N GLN A 45 1.60 7.12 -8.26
CA GLN A 45 0.63 7.90 -7.50
C GLN A 45 0.19 7.15 -6.25
N ARG A 46 0.12 7.86 -5.13
CA ARG A 46 -0.28 7.26 -3.85
C ARG A 46 -1.78 6.97 -3.84
N VAL A 47 -2.13 5.70 -3.71
CA VAL A 47 -3.52 5.21 -3.69
C VAL A 47 -4.05 5.05 -2.27
N GLN A 48 -3.26 4.45 -1.38
CA GLN A 48 -3.71 4.14 -0.01
C GLN A 48 -2.54 4.26 0.99
N ILE A 49 -2.86 4.57 2.24
CA ILE A 49 -1.98 4.37 3.40
C ILE A 49 -2.71 3.45 4.38
N ILE A 50 -2.06 2.36 4.77
CA ILE A 50 -2.49 1.54 5.90
C ILE A 50 -1.77 2.06 7.14
N PRO A 51 -2.48 2.69 8.10
CA PRO A 51 -1.84 3.31 9.23
C PRO A 51 -1.33 2.26 10.24
N GLY A 52 -0.11 2.49 10.75
CA GLY A 52 0.53 1.64 11.76
C GLY A 52 -0.09 1.75 13.16
N VAL A 53 -1.01 2.68 13.38
CA VAL A 53 -1.66 2.91 14.69
C VAL A 53 -2.39 1.67 15.19
N THR A 54 -3.02 0.91 14.29
CA THR A 54 -3.70 -0.36 14.61
C THR A 54 -2.73 -1.48 14.96
N HIS A 55 -1.44 -1.30 14.66
CA HIS A 55 -0.33 -2.21 14.92
C HIS A 55 0.59 -1.70 16.04
N GLY A 56 0.12 -0.76 16.85
CA GLY A 56 0.85 -0.21 17.99
C GLY A 56 1.96 0.77 17.63
N ASN A 57 1.89 1.40 16.44
CA ASN A 57 2.92 2.31 15.90
C ASN A 57 4.31 1.66 15.86
N ILE A 58 4.36 0.35 15.67
CA ILE A 58 5.59 -0.40 15.49
C ILE A 58 6.07 -0.18 14.05
N LYS A 59 7.37 0.06 13.87
CA LYS A 59 7.97 0.18 12.53
C LYS A 59 7.73 -1.11 11.74
N VAL A 60 7.36 -0.98 10.47
CA VAL A 60 7.31 -2.11 9.54
C VAL A 60 8.74 -2.54 9.21
N ASN A 61 9.06 -3.80 9.45
CA ASN A 61 10.41 -4.35 9.28
C ASN A 61 10.66 -4.81 7.83
N CYS A 62 9.72 -5.53 7.25
CA CYS A 62 9.75 -5.95 5.85
C CYS A 62 8.32 -6.12 5.30
N ILE A 63 8.21 -6.08 3.98
CA ILE A 63 6.98 -6.22 3.21
C ILE A 63 7.23 -7.18 2.04
N ASP A 64 6.25 -8.04 1.76
CA ASP A 64 6.17 -8.82 0.53
C ASP A 64 4.75 -8.76 -0.06
N CYS A 65 4.61 -8.93 -1.37
CA CYS A 65 3.34 -8.81 -2.08
C CYS A 65 3.10 -10.01 -2.99
N SER A 66 1.88 -10.52 -3.00
CA SER A 66 1.46 -11.55 -3.95
C SER A 66 1.09 -10.94 -5.30
N THR A 67 1.60 -11.51 -6.39
CA THR A 67 1.21 -11.14 -7.75
C THR A 67 -0.07 -11.83 -8.22
N ASP A 68 -0.45 -12.93 -7.56
CA ASP A 68 -1.62 -13.75 -7.91
C ASP A 68 -2.87 -13.29 -7.14
N SER A 69 -2.75 -13.15 -5.83
CA SER A 69 -3.88 -12.78 -4.95
C SER A 69 -3.94 -11.31 -4.57
N GLY A 70 -2.88 -10.54 -4.88
CA GLY A 70 -2.76 -9.14 -4.47
C GLY A 70 -2.56 -8.91 -2.98
N LYS A 71 -2.46 -9.95 -2.14
CA LYS A 71 -2.26 -9.79 -0.69
C LYS A 71 -0.90 -9.18 -0.36
N ILE A 72 -0.85 -8.40 0.71
CA ILE A 72 0.38 -7.83 1.27
C ILE A 72 0.69 -8.54 2.58
N ALA A 73 1.89 -9.08 2.73
CA ALA A 73 2.43 -9.53 4.00
C ALA A 73 3.36 -8.45 4.56
N ALA A 74 3.13 -8.01 5.80
CA ALA A 74 4.01 -7.05 6.46
C ALA A 74 4.38 -7.51 7.86
N SER A 75 5.65 -7.36 8.22
CA SER A 75 6.14 -7.71 9.56
C SER A 75 6.23 -6.48 10.46
N TYR A 76 5.68 -6.62 11.67
CA TYR A 76 5.78 -5.67 12.76
C TYR A 76 6.42 -6.39 13.94
N LYS A 77 7.71 -6.15 14.21
CA LYS A 77 8.53 -6.95 15.14
C LYS A 77 8.46 -8.46 14.84
N SER A 78 7.88 -9.25 15.73
CA SER A 78 7.79 -10.72 15.66
C SER A 78 6.44 -11.21 15.15
N LYS A 79 5.60 -10.32 14.61
CA LYS A 79 4.27 -10.64 14.07
C LYS A 79 4.23 -10.29 12.60
N VAL A 80 3.59 -11.16 11.81
CA VAL A 80 3.30 -10.92 10.39
C VAL A 80 1.80 -10.74 10.26
N TYR A 81 1.40 -9.69 9.55
CA TYR A 81 0.02 -9.38 9.23
C TYR A 81 -0.17 -9.52 7.72
N ILE A 82 -1.31 -10.08 7.32
CA ILE A 82 -1.71 -10.23 5.92
C ILE A 82 -2.85 -9.26 5.67
N PHE A 83 -2.69 -8.39 4.68
CA PHE A 83 -3.71 -7.46 4.23
C PHE A 83 -4.26 -7.96 2.90
N GLU A 84 -5.58 -8.00 2.79
CA GLU A 84 -6.27 -8.53 1.62
C GLU A 84 -6.92 -7.40 0.80
N PRO A 85 -6.89 -7.50 -0.54
CA PRO A 85 -7.58 -6.56 -1.41
C PRO A 85 -9.09 -6.72 -1.25
N THR A 86 -9.77 -5.64 -0.86
CA THR A 86 -11.23 -5.58 -0.79
C THR A 86 -11.76 -4.88 -2.05
N PRO A 87 -12.67 -5.51 -2.81
CA PRO A 87 -13.37 -4.83 -3.89
C PRO A 87 -14.17 -3.67 -3.32
N LEU A 88 -13.97 -2.46 -3.85
CA LEU A 88 -14.87 -1.36 -3.56
C LEU A 88 -16.20 -1.60 -4.27
N LEU A 89 -17.29 -1.69 -3.51
CA LEU A 89 -18.63 -1.55 -4.08
C LEU A 89 -18.75 -0.12 -4.61
N HIS A 90 -18.84 0.03 -5.93
CA HIS A 90 -19.14 1.32 -6.57
C HIS A 90 -20.47 1.85 -6.03
N HIS A 91 -20.46 3.08 -5.51
CA HIS A 91 -21.67 3.89 -5.54
C HIS A 91 -21.70 4.54 -6.92
N GLU A 92 -22.47 3.93 -7.83
CA GLU A 92 -22.78 4.46 -9.16
C GLU A 92 -23.33 5.89 -9.02
N SER A 93 -22.54 6.90 -9.37
CA SER A 93 -23.09 8.15 -9.86
C SER A 93 -23.07 8.09 -11.38
N THR A 94 -24.23 7.82 -11.97
CA THR A 94 -24.50 7.84 -13.40
C THR A 94 -23.91 9.08 -14.06
N HIS A 95 -22.88 8.92 -14.88
CA HIS A 95 -22.65 9.70 -16.10
C HIS A 95 -21.79 8.89 -17.06
N GLU A 96 -22.37 8.60 -18.23
CA GLU A 96 -21.77 7.89 -19.36
C GLU A 96 -20.62 8.72 -19.95
N GLU A 97 -19.47 8.08 -20.23
CA GLU A 97 -18.66 8.25 -21.45
C GLU A 97 -17.47 7.25 -21.44
N ASP A 98 -17.32 6.52 -22.55
CA ASP A 98 -16.31 5.48 -22.79
C ASP A 98 -14.86 6.01 -22.74
N GLU A 99 -14.04 5.55 -21.78
CA GLU A 99 -12.60 5.33 -21.98
C GLU A 99 -12.06 4.33 -20.96
N CYS A 100 -11.22 3.40 -21.42
CA CYS A 100 -10.63 2.30 -20.65
C CYS A 100 -9.83 2.79 -19.43
N THR A 101 -10.49 3.00 -18.29
CA THR A 101 -9.84 3.38 -17.03
C THR A 101 -10.41 2.54 -15.88
N ILE A 102 -9.79 1.40 -15.63
CA ILE A 102 -9.99 0.65 -14.39
C ILE A 102 -9.39 1.49 -13.26
N HIS A 103 -10.27 2.16 -12.50
CA HIS A 103 -9.92 3.05 -11.40
C HIS A 103 -9.15 2.30 -10.29
N PRO A 104 -7.97 2.77 -9.86
CA PRO A 104 -7.13 2.06 -8.89
C PRO A 104 -7.63 2.39 -7.49
N HIS A 105 -8.75 1.81 -7.08
CA HIS A 105 -9.19 1.90 -5.70
C HIS A 105 -9.45 0.49 -5.15
N VAL A 106 -8.38 -0.29 -5.07
CA VAL A 106 -8.34 -1.47 -4.20
C VAL A 106 -8.06 -0.97 -2.79
N ILE A 107 -8.99 -1.21 -1.86
CA ILE A 107 -8.75 -0.95 -0.44
C ILE A 107 -8.22 -2.22 0.18
N MET A 108 -7.00 -2.18 0.72
CA MET A 108 -6.48 -3.26 1.55
C MET A 108 -7.08 -3.17 2.96
N THR A 109 -7.61 -4.28 3.46
CA THR A 109 -8.11 -4.40 4.85
C THR A 109 -7.34 -5.48 5.61
N SER A 110 -7.11 -5.22 6.91
CA SER A 110 -6.46 -6.13 7.87
C SER A 110 -7.40 -7.18 8.44
#